data_AF-A0A8J4DDW5-F1
#
_entry.id   AF-A0A8J4DDW5-F1
#
_cell.length_a   1.000
_cell.length_b   1.000
_cell.length_c   1.000
_cell.angle_alpha   90.00
_cell.angle_beta   90.00
_cell.angle_gamma   90.00
#
_symmetry.space_group_name_H-M   'P 1'
#
loop_
_entity.id
_entity.type
_entity.pdbx_description
1 polymer ?
#
loop_
_entity_poly.entity_id
_entity_poly.type
_entity_poly.pdbx_seq_one_letter_code
_entity_poly.pdbx_strand_id
1 'polypeptide(L)'
;MGLSWAEPPTGRVVRIAGTSARTLALSLEPLPAGAPAVVAYTPPQMPETSTADVVAAVLSELEAAAVALYPAWLPEADGITPGGAGAGAVRAIALQAASATGHFGPFLADLAQRSLTGASSGPAKFSPEVRAAGLARVLAAAYGRTRVAVLVDVPEGLTPAGEQVLVSAFEWLAHHAGLGIWFAGAPLAAADRLEAVTVQLEAVTVPLPGAGPAPLPVRQAEQTPAVRFPAPAGRPHPASTIERRLEKALAACEWAHGREWNHPYQSHALANRILLDLCWLPERCVVEIDGPEHRDPARFEADRRRDVQLQLDGFAVLRFTNDQVSSDVEAVVRQIERFVTGRRNGTFEGTPHD
;
A
#
# COMPACT_ATOMS: atom_id res chain seq x y z
N MET A 1 -17.51 -19.61 -11.96
CA MET A 1 -18.19 -18.68 -11.04
C MET A 1 -17.28 -17.49 -10.83
N GLY A 2 -17.74 -16.27 -11.06
CA GLY A 2 -16.93 -15.08 -10.75
C GLY A 2 -16.88 -14.88 -9.24
N LEU A 3 -15.68 -14.73 -8.67
CA LEU A 3 -15.56 -14.37 -7.26
C LEU A 3 -15.94 -12.89 -7.10
N SER A 4 -16.83 -12.63 -6.13
CA SER A 4 -17.03 -11.28 -5.61
C SER A 4 -15.81 -10.90 -4.79
N TRP A 5 -15.20 -9.76 -5.10
CA TRP A 5 -14.01 -9.26 -4.40
C TRP A 5 -14.26 -8.76 -2.98
N ALA A 6 -15.51 -8.85 -2.52
CA ALA A 6 -15.85 -8.68 -1.10
C ALA A 6 -15.31 -9.83 -0.23
N GLU A 7 -15.11 -11.03 -0.79
CA GLU A 7 -14.60 -12.22 -0.10
C GLU A 7 -13.51 -12.92 -0.94
N PRO A 8 -12.31 -12.33 -1.07
CA PRO A 8 -11.27 -12.91 -1.89
C PRO A 8 -10.69 -14.18 -1.24
N PRO A 9 -10.11 -15.09 -2.04
CA PRO A 9 -9.56 -16.34 -1.53
C PRO A 9 -8.37 -16.05 -0.62
N THR A 10 -8.47 -16.46 0.65
CA THR A 10 -7.40 -16.34 1.64
C THR A 10 -6.92 -17.70 2.11
N GLY A 11 -5.64 -17.85 2.45
CA GLY A 11 -5.08 -19.12 2.91
C GLY A 11 -4.97 -20.19 1.83
N ARG A 12 -5.08 -19.80 0.56
CA ARG A 12 -4.87 -20.66 -0.61
C ARG A 12 -4.21 -19.87 -1.74
N VAL A 13 -3.63 -20.62 -2.68
CA VAL A 13 -2.96 -20.10 -3.85
C VAL A 13 -3.92 -20.14 -5.04
N VAL A 14 -4.11 -19.02 -5.71
CA VAL A 14 -4.94 -18.91 -6.92
C VAL A 14 -4.24 -18.12 -8.00
N ARG A 15 -4.61 -18.39 -9.25
CA ARG A 15 -4.24 -17.56 -10.41
C ARG A 15 -5.41 -16.67 -10.78
N ILE A 16 -5.22 -15.36 -10.79
CA ILE A 16 -6.22 -14.42 -11.28
C ILE A 16 -6.04 -14.28 -12.79
N ALA A 17 -7.07 -14.67 -13.54
CA ALA A 17 -7.06 -14.62 -15.00
C ALA A 17 -7.50 -13.25 -15.55
N GLY A 18 -6.84 -12.81 -16.62
CA GLY A 18 -7.32 -11.70 -17.46
C GLY A 18 -6.99 -10.29 -16.97
N THR A 19 -6.09 -10.14 -15.98
CA THR A 19 -5.67 -8.82 -15.47
C THR A 19 -4.22 -8.86 -14.98
N SER A 20 -3.55 -7.70 -15.03
CA SER A 20 -2.19 -7.55 -14.48
C SER A 20 -2.22 -7.38 -12.96
N ALA A 21 -1.12 -7.70 -12.28
CA ALA A 21 -0.96 -7.43 -10.85
C ALA A 21 -1.09 -5.92 -10.55
N ARG A 22 -0.59 -5.07 -11.44
CA ARG A 22 -0.72 -3.61 -11.31
C ARG A 22 -2.17 -3.15 -11.36
N THR A 23 -2.94 -3.61 -12.35
CA THR A 23 -4.37 -3.26 -12.50
C THR A 23 -5.18 -3.73 -11.29
N LEU A 24 -4.89 -4.93 -10.79
CA LEU A 24 -5.51 -5.46 -9.58
C LEU A 24 -5.18 -4.62 -8.34
N ALA A 25 -3.91 -4.30 -8.11
CA ALA A 25 -3.49 -3.49 -6.97
C ALA A 25 -4.23 -2.14 -6.94
N LEU A 26 -4.43 -1.52 -8.10
CA LEU A 26 -5.13 -0.24 -8.21
C LEU A 26 -6.63 -0.34 -8.00
N SER A 27 -7.24 -1.44 -8.45
CA SER A 27 -8.66 -1.69 -8.23
C SER A 27 -8.96 -2.01 -6.76
N LEU A 28 -7.91 -2.28 -5.96
CA LEU A 28 -7.98 -2.60 -4.55
C LEU A 28 -7.73 -1.38 -3.66
N GLU A 29 -7.63 -0.17 -4.22
CA GLU A 29 -7.40 1.06 -3.46
C GLU A 29 -8.60 2.01 -3.60
N PRO A 30 -9.39 2.23 -2.52
CA PRO A 30 -9.23 1.69 -1.18
C PRO A 30 -9.77 0.25 -1.01
N LEU A 31 -9.11 -0.53 -0.15
CA LEU A 31 -9.44 -1.94 0.09
C LEU A 31 -10.86 -2.08 0.69
N PRO A 32 -11.71 -3.00 0.17
CA PRO A 32 -13.02 -3.29 0.76
C PRO A 32 -12.93 -3.64 2.26
N ALA A 33 -14.00 -3.38 3.02
CA ALA A 33 -14.00 -3.56 4.47
C ALA A 33 -13.77 -5.02 4.94
N GLY A 34 -14.04 -6.02 4.09
CA GLY A 34 -13.78 -7.45 4.39
C GLY A 34 -12.50 -8.02 3.75
N ALA A 35 -11.81 -7.24 2.92
CA ALA A 35 -10.64 -7.71 2.19
C ALA A 35 -9.41 -7.88 3.10
N PRO A 36 -8.52 -8.85 2.82
CA PRO A 36 -7.21 -8.91 3.45
C PRO A 36 -6.39 -7.67 3.09
N ALA A 37 -5.39 -7.36 3.90
CA ALA A 37 -4.34 -6.43 3.47
C ALA A 37 -3.61 -7.03 2.26
N VAL A 38 -3.27 -6.22 1.26
CA VAL A 38 -2.68 -6.70 0.02
C VAL A 38 -1.28 -6.12 -0.13
N VAL A 39 -0.30 -7.00 -0.31
CA VAL A 39 1.08 -6.63 -0.59
C VAL A 39 1.43 -7.16 -1.97
N ALA A 40 1.83 -6.28 -2.89
CA ALA A 40 2.25 -6.67 -4.22
C ALA A 40 3.73 -7.06 -4.22
N TYR A 41 4.05 -8.19 -4.84
CA TYR A 41 5.41 -8.70 -5.00
C TYR A 41 5.72 -8.89 -6.49
N THR A 42 6.81 -8.30 -6.95
CA THR A 42 7.35 -8.50 -8.28
C THR A 42 8.68 -9.24 -8.14
N PRO A 43 8.75 -10.53 -8.52
CA PRO A 43 9.99 -11.30 -8.50
C PRO A 43 11.04 -10.63 -9.41
N PRO A 44 12.32 -10.56 -9.00
CA PRO A 44 13.38 -10.10 -9.88
C PRO A 44 13.51 -11.02 -11.11
N GLN A 45 14.03 -10.51 -12.23
CA GLN A 45 14.09 -11.17 -13.57
C GLN A 45 14.99 -12.43 -13.67
N MET A 46 15.16 -13.22 -12.60
CA MET A 46 16.01 -14.41 -12.62
C MET A 46 15.28 -15.62 -12.03
N PRO A 47 15.22 -16.75 -12.76
CA PRO A 47 15.02 -18.02 -12.07
C PRO A 47 15.91 -19.14 -12.62
N GLU A 48 16.86 -19.59 -11.79
CA GLU A 48 17.02 -20.99 -11.36
C GLU A 48 17.57 -21.00 -9.93
N THR A 49 16.76 -20.53 -8.98
CA THR A 49 17.02 -20.60 -7.53
C THR A 49 16.18 -21.69 -6.90
N SER A 50 16.56 -22.21 -5.73
CA SER A 50 15.76 -23.24 -5.06
C SER A 50 14.49 -22.64 -4.45
N THR A 51 13.49 -23.49 -4.12
CA THR A 51 12.29 -23.05 -3.40
C THR A 51 12.63 -22.32 -2.10
N ALA A 52 13.67 -22.78 -1.39
CA ALA A 52 14.11 -22.17 -0.13
C ALA A 52 14.68 -20.75 -0.35
N ASP A 53 15.41 -20.54 -1.45
CA ASP A 53 15.97 -19.23 -1.78
C ASP A 53 14.87 -18.22 -2.13
N VAL A 54 13.85 -18.66 -2.88
CA VAL A 54 12.69 -17.81 -3.19
C VAL A 54 11.93 -17.45 -1.93
N VAL A 55 11.66 -18.42 -1.04
CA VAL A 55 11.04 -18.14 0.26
C VAL A 55 11.87 -17.15 1.07
N ALA A 56 13.19 -17.34 1.16
CA ALA A 56 14.07 -16.44 1.90
C ALA A 56 14.08 -15.02 1.33
N ALA A 57 14.08 -14.87 0.00
CA ALA A 57 13.99 -13.59 -0.68
C ALA A 57 12.66 -12.89 -0.37
N VAL A 58 11.52 -13.58 -0.56
CA VAL A 58 10.19 -13.02 -0.27
C VAL A 58 10.06 -12.62 1.20
N LEU A 59 10.51 -13.45 2.15
CA LEU A 59 10.46 -13.11 3.57
C LEU A 59 11.30 -11.88 3.90
N SER A 60 12.43 -11.68 3.23
CA SER A 60 13.28 -10.50 3.45
C SER A 60 12.61 -9.23 2.95
N GLU A 61 11.92 -9.30 1.81
CA GLU A 61 11.15 -8.17 1.29
C GLU A 61 9.91 -7.84 2.13
N LEU A 62 9.18 -8.87 2.60
CA LEU A 62 8.05 -8.68 3.51
C LEU A 62 8.49 -8.10 4.87
N GLU A 63 9.68 -8.46 5.33
CA GLU A 63 10.28 -7.90 6.54
C GLU A 63 10.68 -6.43 6.36
N ALA A 64 11.24 -6.07 5.20
CA ALA A 64 11.50 -4.68 4.84
C ALA A 64 10.21 -3.86 4.79
N ALA A 65 9.12 -4.41 4.22
CA ALA A 65 7.81 -3.78 4.23
C ALA A 65 7.27 -3.60 5.66
N ALA A 66 7.39 -4.62 6.52
CA ALA A 66 6.99 -4.52 7.92
C ALA A 66 7.79 -3.45 8.68
N VAL A 67 9.11 -3.37 8.46
CA VAL A 67 9.94 -2.30 9.04
C VAL A 67 9.47 -0.93 8.57
N ALA A 68 9.17 -0.76 7.28
CA ALA A 68 8.66 0.49 6.74
C ALA A 68 7.28 0.86 7.31
N LEU A 69 6.42 -0.12 7.58
CA LEU A 69 5.08 0.08 8.13
C LEU A 69 5.09 0.38 9.64
N TYR A 70 6.23 0.35 10.33
CA TYR A 70 6.30 0.75 11.74
C TYR A 70 6.06 2.27 11.90
N PRO A 71 5.33 2.74 12.92
CA PRO A 71 4.68 1.99 14.00
C PRO A 71 3.20 1.62 13.73
N ALA A 72 2.73 1.59 12.47
CA ALA A 72 1.30 1.34 12.18
C ALA A 72 0.79 -0.01 12.73
N TRP A 73 1.63 -1.03 12.78
CA TRP A 73 1.31 -2.34 13.37
C TRP A 73 1.64 -2.45 14.88
N LEU A 74 2.21 -1.40 15.48
CA LEU A 74 2.46 -1.30 16.93
C LEU A 74 2.19 0.15 17.39
N PRO A 75 0.94 0.61 17.32
CA PRO A 75 0.58 2.02 17.53
C PRO A 75 0.94 2.52 18.93
N GLU A 76 1.02 1.65 19.94
CA GLU A 76 1.43 2.01 21.30
C GLU A 76 2.90 2.45 21.39
N ALA A 77 3.70 2.15 20.37
CA ALA A 77 5.10 2.57 20.26
C ALA A 77 5.27 3.89 19.48
N ASP A 78 4.17 4.54 19.07
CA ASP A 78 4.23 5.80 18.34
C ASP A 78 4.88 6.92 19.16
N GLY A 79 5.68 7.75 18.50
CA GLY A 79 6.47 8.80 19.15
C GLY A 79 7.72 8.35 19.92
N ILE A 80 7.99 7.04 20.05
CA ILE A 80 9.24 6.58 20.66
C ILE A 80 10.41 6.81 19.70
N THR A 81 11.50 7.37 20.22
CA THR A 81 12.73 7.64 19.47
C THR A 81 13.80 6.57 19.76
N PRO A 82 14.75 6.32 18.85
CA PRO A 82 15.79 5.30 19.03
C PRO A 82 16.78 5.59 20.18
N GLY A 83 16.83 6.82 20.71
CA GLY A 83 17.77 7.22 21.76
C GLY A 83 17.42 6.71 23.17
N GLY A 84 18.42 6.62 24.04
CA GLY A 84 18.25 6.30 25.45
C GLY A 84 17.61 4.92 25.69
N ALA A 85 16.49 4.89 26.40
CA ALA A 85 15.76 3.66 26.73
C ALA A 85 14.78 3.21 25.61
N GLY A 86 14.74 3.89 24.46
CA GLY A 86 13.74 3.66 23.39
C GLY A 86 13.69 2.21 22.89
N ALA A 87 14.85 1.61 22.62
CA ALA A 87 14.91 0.21 22.17
C ALA A 87 14.38 -0.77 23.24
N GLY A 88 14.56 -0.48 24.53
CA GLY A 88 14.02 -1.28 25.63
C GLY A 88 12.51 -1.11 25.77
N ALA A 89 12.02 0.14 25.65
CA ALA A 89 10.61 0.47 25.71
C ALA A 89 9.81 -0.20 24.59
N VAL A 90 10.25 -0.05 23.33
CA VAL A 90 9.62 -0.69 22.16
C VAL A 90 9.60 -2.22 22.31
N ARG A 91 10.69 -2.81 22.83
CA ARG A 91 10.75 -4.25 23.09
C ARG A 91 9.69 -4.69 24.11
N ALA A 92 9.50 -3.92 25.19
CA ALA A 92 8.51 -4.23 26.22
C ALA A 92 7.08 -4.12 25.67
N ILE A 93 6.79 -3.06 24.92
CA ILE A 93 5.51 -2.84 24.25
C ILE A 93 5.20 -4.00 23.29
N ALA A 94 6.17 -4.38 22.45
CA ALA A 94 6.02 -5.50 21.52
C ALA A 94 5.75 -6.84 22.23
N LEU A 95 6.42 -7.12 23.35
CA LEU A 95 6.13 -8.32 24.14
C LEU A 95 4.74 -8.30 24.75
N GLN A 96 4.30 -7.15 25.26
CA GLN A 96 2.95 -6.96 25.79
C GLN A 96 1.90 -7.16 24.68
N ALA A 97 2.09 -6.54 23.52
CA ALA A 97 1.21 -6.71 22.37
C ALA A 97 1.13 -8.18 21.93
N ALA A 98 2.28 -8.89 21.89
CA ALA A 98 2.31 -10.29 21.51
C ALA A 98 1.52 -11.21 22.47
N SER A 99 1.50 -10.88 23.77
CA SER A 99 0.73 -11.63 24.76
C SER A 99 -0.79 -11.57 24.53
N ALA A 100 -1.28 -10.52 23.84
CA ALA A 100 -2.69 -10.33 23.53
C ALA A 100 -3.10 -10.84 22.13
N THR A 101 -2.15 -11.01 21.20
CA THR A 101 -2.43 -11.16 19.75
C THR A 101 -1.92 -12.47 19.15
N GLY A 102 -1.40 -13.38 19.98
CA GLY A 102 -0.89 -14.69 19.56
C GLY A 102 0.37 -14.62 18.68
N HIS A 103 1.06 -13.48 18.67
CA HIS A 103 2.36 -13.37 18.02
C HIS A 103 3.42 -14.15 18.81
N PHE A 104 4.43 -14.67 18.12
CA PHE A 104 5.64 -15.12 18.78
C PHE A 104 6.41 -13.91 19.32
N GLY A 105 6.26 -13.65 20.62
CA GLY A 105 6.79 -12.45 21.29
C GLY A 105 8.25 -12.12 20.99
N PRO A 106 9.20 -13.08 21.02
CA PRO A 106 10.59 -12.81 20.68
C PRO A 106 10.79 -12.27 19.26
N PHE A 107 10.02 -12.75 18.29
CA PHE A 107 10.09 -12.26 16.91
C PHE A 107 9.53 -10.84 16.80
N LEU A 108 8.34 -10.58 17.36
CA LEU A 108 7.72 -9.24 17.31
C LEU A 108 8.60 -8.18 18.00
N ALA A 109 9.18 -8.54 19.14
CA ALA A 109 10.07 -7.67 19.89
C ALA A 109 11.36 -7.35 19.13
N ASP A 110 11.96 -8.34 18.48
CA ASP A 110 13.15 -8.15 17.64
C ASP A 110 12.86 -7.26 16.42
N LEU A 111 11.74 -7.53 15.72
CA LEU A 111 11.30 -6.72 14.59
C LEU A 111 11.04 -5.26 14.98
N ALA A 112 10.39 -5.03 16.12
CA ALA A 112 10.09 -3.69 16.61
C ALA A 112 11.36 -2.89 16.96
N GLN A 113 12.35 -3.54 17.59
CA GLN A 113 13.64 -2.90 17.87
C GLN A 113 14.39 -2.55 16.58
N ARG A 114 14.39 -3.45 15.58
CA ARG A 114 15.02 -3.20 14.28
C ARG A 114 14.33 -2.07 13.52
N SER A 115 13.00 -2.03 13.59
CA SER A 115 12.20 -0.97 12.97
C SER A 115 12.51 0.40 13.57
N LEU A 116 12.69 0.47 14.89
CA LEU A 116 13.06 1.72 15.57
C LEU A 116 14.50 2.18 15.26
N THR A 117 15.45 1.24 15.25
CA THR A 117 16.89 1.54 15.19
C THR A 117 17.47 1.59 13.78
N GLY A 118 16.74 1.08 12.77
CA GLY A 118 17.25 0.91 11.42
C GLY A 118 18.34 -0.15 11.31
N ALA A 119 18.50 -1.01 12.32
CA ALA A 119 19.49 -2.07 12.32
C ALA A 119 19.16 -3.09 11.21
N SER A 120 20.16 -3.39 10.37
CA SER A 120 20.04 -4.40 9.33
C SER A 120 19.84 -5.79 9.93
N SER A 121 19.11 -6.64 9.21
CA SER A 121 18.96 -8.04 9.59
C SER A 121 20.33 -8.74 9.49
N GLY A 122 20.83 -9.25 10.62
CA GLY A 122 21.91 -10.24 10.63
C GLY A 122 21.43 -11.61 10.13
N PRO A 123 22.26 -12.68 10.20
CA PRO A 123 21.82 -14.03 9.84
C PRO A 123 20.50 -14.39 10.54
N ALA A 124 19.63 -15.12 9.84
CA ALA A 124 18.24 -15.36 10.24
C ALA A 124 18.14 -15.96 11.65
N LYS A 125 17.88 -15.11 12.65
CA LYS A 125 17.73 -15.46 14.06
C LYS A 125 16.51 -16.35 14.33
N PHE A 126 15.54 -16.30 13.43
CA PHE A 126 14.29 -17.04 13.49
C PHE A 126 14.15 -17.90 12.24
N SER A 127 13.53 -19.07 12.40
CA SER A 127 13.26 -19.97 11.29
C SER A 127 12.33 -19.31 10.26
N PRO A 128 12.33 -19.76 9.00
CA PRO A 128 11.43 -19.24 7.97
C PRO A 128 9.95 -19.27 8.39
N GLU A 129 9.50 -20.30 9.09
CA GLU A 129 8.10 -20.49 9.54
C GLU A 129 7.70 -19.43 10.56
N VAL A 130 8.57 -19.16 11.54
CA VAL A 130 8.36 -18.11 12.54
C VAL A 130 8.30 -16.74 11.87
N ARG A 131 9.21 -16.49 10.91
CA ARG A 131 9.21 -15.24 10.13
C ARG A 131 7.93 -15.10 9.31
N ALA A 132 7.54 -16.14 8.58
CA ALA A 132 6.37 -16.13 7.71
C ALA A 132 5.08 -15.87 8.51
N ALA A 133 4.84 -16.64 9.57
CA ALA A 133 3.65 -16.48 10.42
C ALA A 133 3.65 -15.14 11.16
N GLY A 134 4.81 -14.67 11.62
CA GLY A 134 4.97 -13.38 12.29
C GLY A 134 4.68 -12.20 11.34
N LEU A 135 5.28 -12.20 10.15
CA LEU A 135 5.10 -11.16 9.14
C LEU A 135 3.67 -11.08 8.64
N ALA A 136 3.00 -12.22 8.42
CA ALA A 136 1.59 -12.24 8.02
C ALA A 136 0.70 -11.49 9.03
N ARG A 137 0.91 -11.69 10.34
CA ARG A 137 0.15 -10.99 11.38
C ARG A 137 0.52 -9.52 11.49
N VAL A 138 1.82 -9.19 11.41
CA VAL A 138 2.32 -7.82 11.47
C VAL A 138 1.76 -6.98 10.31
N LEU A 139 1.84 -7.50 9.09
CA LEU A 139 1.29 -6.85 7.92
C LEU A 139 -0.24 -6.73 8.00
N ALA A 140 -0.95 -7.72 8.53
CA ALA A 140 -2.40 -7.61 8.75
C ALA A 140 -2.73 -6.48 9.73
N ALA A 141 -2.02 -6.44 10.87
CA ALA A 141 -2.19 -5.45 11.92
C ALA A 141 -1.93 -4.01 11.43
N ALA A 142 -0.94 -3.81 10.55
CA ALA A 142 -0.61 -2.50 9.98
C ALA A 142 -1.79 -1.82 9.27
N TYR A 143 -2.74 -2.61 8.76
CA TYR A 143 -3.94 -2.12 8.06
C TYR A 143 -5.24 -2.38 8.84
N GLY A 144 -5.15 -2.78 10.11
CA GLY A 144 -6.32 -3.14 10.92
C GLY A 144 -7.09 -4.35 10.39
N ARG A 145 -6.40 -5.28 9.73
CA ARG A 145 -6.96 -6.49 9.11
C ARG A 145 -6.57 -7.74 9.89
N THR A 146 -7.27 -8.84 9.63
CA THR A 146 -6.99 -10.16 10.24
C THR A 146 -6.21 -11.09 9.30
N ARG A 147 -6.14 -10.75 8.01
CA ARG A 147 -5.56 -11.58 6.95
C ARG A 147 -4.75 -10.72 6.00
N VAL A 148 -3.75 -11.33 5.35
CA VAL A 148 -2.92 -10.73 4.31
C VAL A 148 -2.97 -11.61 3.06
N ALA A 149 -2.97 -10.96 1.91
CA ALA A 149 -2.72 -11.57 0.62
C ALA A 149 -1.48 -10.98 -0.04
N VAL A 150 -0.70 -11.84 -0.70
CA VAL A 150 0.42 -11.44 -1.54
C VAL A 150 0.00 -11.54 -3.00
N LEU A 151 -0.03 -10.40 -3.68
CA LEU A 151 -0.30 -10.30 -5.10
C LEU A 151 1.02 -10.41 -5.87
N VAL A 152 1.26 -11.57 -6.49
CA VAL A 152 2.49 -11.86 -7.20
C VAL A 152 2.34 -11.50 -8.68
N ASP A 153 3.18 -10.58 -9.15
CA ASP A 153 3.31 -10.19 -10.54
C ASP A 153 4.22 -11.19 -11.26
N VAL A 154 3.64 -12.13 -12.00
CA VAL A 154 4.39 -13.20 -12.66
C VAL A 154 5.19 -12.61 -13.83
N PRO A 155 6.54 -12.70 -13.81
CA PRO A 155 7.36 -12.18 -14.89
C PRO A 155 7.17 -12.96 -16.18
N GLU A 156 7.29 -12.28 -17.31
CA GLU A 156 7.30 -12.94 -18.62
C GLU A 156 8.57 -13.79 -18.81
N GLY A 157 8.46 -14.89 -19.56
CA GLY A 157 9.61 -15.69 -19.96
C GLY A 157 10.17 -16.62 -18.89
N LEU A 158 9.42 -16.92 -17.82
CA LEU A 158 9.78 -17.98 -16.87
C LEU A 158 9.96 -19.32 -17.59
N THR A 159 10.99 -20.08 -17.21
CA THR A 159 11.11 -21.48 -17.62
C THR A 159 10.08 -22.34 -16.88
N PRO A 160 9.68 -23.51 -17.44
CA PRO A 160 8.78 -24.42 -16.73
C PRO A 160 9.26 -24.82 -15.33
N ALA A 161 10.58 -24.98 -15.14
CA ALA A 161 11.18 -25.24 -13.83
C ALA A 161 11.07 -24.01 -12.91
N GLY A 162 11.32 -22.81 -13.43
CA GLY A 162 11.15 -21.56 -12.69
C GLY A 162 9.72 -21.32 -12.22
N GLU A 163 8.71 -21.63 -13.05
CA GLU A 163 7.31 -21.59 -12.66
C GLU A 163 7.03 -22.54 -11.47
N GLN A 164 7.54 -23.76 -11.51
CA GLN A 164 7.36 -24.75 -10.45
C GLN A 164 7.99 -24.32 -9.14
N VAL A 165 9.21 -23.78 -9.18
CA VAL A 165 9.91 -23.26 -8.00
C VAL A 165 9.11 -22.11 -7.38
N LEU A 166 8.69 -21.14 -8.21
CA LEU A 166 7.94 -19.96 -7.77
C LEU A 166 6.64 -20.37 -7.09
N VAL A 167 5.85 -21.22 -7.76
CA VAL A 167 4.57 -21.70 -7.21
C VAL A 167 4.78 -22.48 -5.92
N SER A 168 5.76 -23.38 -5.86
CA SER A 168 6.06 -24.16 -4.66
C SER A 168 6.46 -23.28 -3.47
N ALA A 169 7.22 -22.21 -3.71
CA ALA A 169 7.62 -21.26 -2.67
C ALA A 169 6.42 -20.53 -2.07
N PHE A 170 5.48 -20.11 -2.92
CA PHE A 170 4.27 -19.44 -2.46
C PHE A 170 3.22 -20.39 -1.87
N GLU A 171 3.13 -21.64 -2.33
CA GLU A 171 2.36 -22.70 -1.67
C GLU A 171 2.89 -22.94 -0.25
N TRP A 172 4.21 -22.96 -0.07
CA TRP A 172 4.83 -23.07 1.24
C TRP A 172 4.44 -21.90 2.16
N LEU A 173 4.49 -20.66 1.64
CA LEU A 173 4.09 -19.45 2.38
C LEU A 173 2.60 -19.47 2.77
N ALA A 174 1.72 -19.86 1.84
CA ALA A 174 0.30 -20.02 2.12
C ALA A 174 0.05 -21.03 3.24
N HIS A 175 0.74 -22.18 3.20
CA HIS A 175 0.57 -23.24 4.19
C HIS A 175 1.08 -22.84 5.58
N HIS A 176 2.27 -22.25 5.68
CA HIS A 176 2.93 -21.99 6.97
C HIS A 176 2.49 -20.68 7.62
N ALA A 177 2.01 -19.71 6.84
CA ALA A 177 1.62 -18.40 7.34
C ALA A 177 0.14 -18.05 7.14
N GLY A 178 -0.64 -18.90 6.45
CA GLY A 178 -2.04 -18.63 6.13
C GLY A 178 -2.24 -17.47 5.14
N LEU A 179 -1.20 -17.11 4.40
CA LEU A 179 -1.24 -16.04 3.41
C LEU A 179 -2.16 -16.43 2.24
N GLY A 180 -3.02 -15.51 1.79
CA GLY A 180 -3.64 -15.65 0.47
C GLY A 180 -2.59 -15.35 -0.60
N ILE A 181 -2.43 -16.20 -1.61
CA ILE A 181 -1.50 -15.91 -2.71
C ILE A 181 -2.28 -15.76 -3.99
N TRP A 182 -2.08 -14.63 -4.67
CA TRP A 182 -2.74 -14.31 -5.91
C TRP A 182 -1.70 -14.09 -7.01
N PHE A 183 -1.59 -15.01 -7.96
CA PHE A 183 -0.75 -14.83 -9.15
C PHE A 183 -1.51 -14.07 -10.22
N ALA A 184 -0.89 -13.04 -10.80
CA ALA A 184 -1.43 -12.27 -11.92
C ALA A 184 -0.31 -11.96 -12.94
N GLY A 185 -0.68 -11.52 -14.15
CA GLY A 185 0.31 -11.27 -15.22
C GLY A 185 0.51 -12.47 -16.14
N ALA A 186 1.76 -12.87 -16.38
CA ALA A 186 2.08 -13.94 -17.33
C ALA A 186 1.44 -15.29 -16.95
N PRO A 187 1.03 -16.10 -17.94
CA PRO A 187 0.42 -17.40 -17.66
C PRO A 187 1.45 -18.37 -17.06
N LEU A 188 1.09 -19.03 -15.97
CA LEU A 188 1.82 -20.17 -15.41
C LEU A 188 1.32 -21.47 -16.08
N ALA A 189 1.87 -21.82 -17.24
CA ALA A 189 1.40 -22.96 -18.04
C ALA A 189 1.91 -24.32 -17.50
N ALA A 190 3.09 -24.33 -16.88
CA ALA A 190 3.67 -25.54 -16.30
C ALA A 190 3.07 -25.87 -14.93
N ALA A 191 2.48 -24.90 -14.23
CA ALA A 191 1.80 -25.08 -12.93
C ALA A 191 0.27 -25.17 -13.08
N ASP A 192 -0.20 -26.19 -13.80
CA ASP A 192 -1.62 -26.45 -14.11
C ASP A 192 -2.51 -26.77 -12.89
N ARG A 193 -1.91 -27.14 -11.76
CA ARG A 193 -2.60 -27.40 -10.48
C ARG A 193 -3.25 -26.17 -9.84
N LEU A 194 -2.91 -24.96 -10.30
CA LEU A 194 -3.46 -23.72 -9.73
C LEU A 194 -4.88 -23.45 -10.25
N GLU A 195 -5.81 -23.25 -9.32
CA GLU A 195 -7.16 -22.82 -9.67
C GLU A 195 -7.11 -21.44 -10.34
N ALA A 196 -7.62 -21.36 -11.57
CA ALA A 196 -7.77 -20.11 -12.30
C ALA A 196 -9.11 -19.45 -11.94
N VAL A 197 -9.03 -18.29 -11.31
CA VAL A 197 -10.17 -17.49 -10.91
C VAL A 197 -10.30 -16.31 -11.86
N THR A 198 -11.46 -16.19 -12.50
CA THR A 198 -11.83 -14.96 -13.19
C THR A 198 -12.47 -14.01 -12.21
N VAL A 199 -12.00 -12.79 -12.28
CA VAL A 199 -12.34 -11.72 -11.37
C VAL A 199 -13.21 -10.74 -12.13
N GLN A 200 -14.42 -10.53 -11.63
CA GLN A 200 -15.21 -9.37 -12.02
C GLN A 200 -14.65 -8.20 -11.21
N LEU A 201 -13.63 -7.54 -11.73
CA LEU A 201 -13.44 -6.14 -11.35
C LEU A 201 -14.74 -5.45 -11.76
N GLU A 202 -15.30 -4.59 -10.92
CA GLU A 202 -16.34 -3.67 -11.38
C GLU A 202 -15.70 -2.80 -12.47
N ALA A 203 -15.72 -3.34 -13.69
CA ALA A 203 -15.44 -2.61 -14.89
C ALA A 203 -16.55 -1.58 -14.94
N VAL A 204 -16.19 -0.35 -14.62
CA VAL A 204 -16.91 0.79 -15.13
C VAL A 204 -16.88 0.63 -16.65
N THR A 205 -17.95 0.09 -17.23
CA THR A 205 -18.11 -0.02 -18.68
C THR A 205 -18.15 1.39 -19.27
N VAL A 206 -17.23 1.71 -20.18
CA VAL A 206 -17.33 2.89 -21.04
C VAL A 206 -16.91 2.55 -22.47
N PRO A 207 -17.62 3.05 -23.50
CA PRO A 207 -17.20 2.97 -24.89
C PRO A 207 -16.00 3.89 -25.14
N LEU A 208 -15.01 3.40 -25.89
CA LEU A 208 -13.81 4.15 -26.31
C LEU A 208 -14.16 5.43 -27.10
N PRO A 209 -13.72 6.63 -26.69
CA PRO A 209 -13.54 7.76 -27.59
C PRO A 209 -12.14 7.70 -28.22
N GLY A 210 -12.04 8.18 -29.47
CA GLY A 210 -10.94 7.97 -30.40
C GLY A 210 -9.53 8.35 -29.91
N ALA A 211 -8.56 7.69 -30.54
CA ALA A 211 -7.12 7.73 -30.30
C ALA A 211 -6.57 9.16 -30.07
N GLY A 212 -6.15 9.41 -28.82
CA GLY A 212 -5.24 10.51 -28.47
C GLY A 212 -3.80 10.22 -28.90
N PRO A 213 -2.92 11.24 -28.94
CA PRO A 213 -1.60 11.15 -29.54
C PRO A 213 -0.67 10.19 -28.78
N ALA A 214 0.27 9.60 -29.53
CA ALA A 214 1.18 8.56 -29.10
C ALA A 214 1.96 8.89 -27.80
N PRO A 215 2.20 7.88 -26.94
CA PRO A 215 2.92 8.08 -25.69
C PRO A 215 4.35 8.59 -25.94
N LEU A 216 4.73 9.63 -25.19
CA LEU A 216 6.09 10.16 -25.15
C LEU A 216 7.06 9.11 -24.61
N PRO A 217 8.34 9.13 -25.01
CA PRO A 217 9.32 8.14 -24.58
C PRO A 217 9.48 8.14 -23.05
N VAL A 218 9.23 6.97 -22.46
CA VAL A 218 9.42 6.69 -21.04
C VAL A 218 10.90 6.93 -20.69
N ARG A 219 11.16 7.91 -19.83
CA ARG A 219 12.50 8.10 -19.25
C ARG A 219 12.77 6.96 -18.29
N GLN A 220 13.90 6.29 -18.53
CA GLN A 220 14.65 5.30 -17.75
C GLN A 220 13.94 4.61 -16.58
N ALA A 221 13.92 3.28 -16.65
CA ALA A 221 13.48 2.36 -15.61
C ALA A 221 14.09 2.70 -14.25
N GLU A 222 13.34 3.42 -13.41
CA GLU A 222 13.54 3.39 -11.97
C GLU A 222 13.34 1.94 -11.52
N GLN A 223 14.30 1.39 -10.77
CA GLN A 223 14.21 0.05 -10.22
C GLN A 223 12.96 -0.03 -9.35
N THR A 224 11.92 -0.67 -9.87
CA THR A 224 10.67 -0.84 -9.14
C THR A 224 10.97 -1.75 -7.95
N PRO A 225 10.63 -1.35 -6.71
CA PRO A 225 10.89 -2.18 -5.54
C PRO A 225 10.18 -3.53 -5.68
N ALA A 226 10.85 -4.59 -5.23
CA ALA A 226 10.33 -5.95 -5.33
C ALA A 226 9.03 -6.14 -4.53
N VAL A 227 8.85 -5.39 -3.43
CA VAL A 227 7.59 -5.31 -2.68
C VAL A 227 7.00 -3.91 -2.71
N ARG A 228 5.69 -3.84 -2.96
CA ARG A 228 4.86 -2.64 -2.90
C ARG A 228 3.68 -2.90 -1.96
N PHE A 229 3.27 -1.90 -1.21
CA PHE A 229 2.17 -2.00 -0.26
C PHE A 229 1.43 -0.66 -0.20
N PRO A 230 0.10 -0.63 -0.02
CA PRO A 230 -0.67 0.61 0.07
C PRO A 230 -0.24 1.45 1.28
N ALA A 231 -0.47 2.75 1.24
CA ALA A 231 -0.28 3.57 2.43
C ALA A 231 -1.33 3.24 3.52
N PRO A 232 -0.94 3.10 4.79
CA PRO A 232 -1.89 2.95 5.88
C PRO A 232 -2.74 4.21 6.06
N ALA A 233 -4.03 4.04 6.33
CA ALA A 233 -4.92 5.16 6.63
C ALA A 233 -4.42 5.96 7.85
N GLY A 234 -4.52 7.28 7.75
CA GLY A 234 -4.06 8.24 8.76
C GLY A 234 -2.55 8.54 8.72
N ARG A 235 -1.76 7.91 7.84
CA ARG A 235 -0.30 8.09 7.78
C ARG A 235 0.17 8.35 6.35
N PRO A 236 1.24 9.15 6.14
CA PRO A 236 1.85 9.27 4.81
C PRO A 236 2.40 7.92 4.35
N HIS A 237 2.48 7.70 3.04
CA HIS A 237 3.01 6.48 2.46
C HIS A 237 4.45 6.24 2.95
N PRO A 238 4.73 5.11 3.64
CA PRO A 238 6.04 4.92 4.26
C PRO A 238 7.21 4.83 3.28
N ALA A 239 6.97 4.39 2.04
CA ALA A 239 7.98 4.43 0.98
C ALA A 239 8.16 5.83 0.33
N SER A 240 7.19 6.74 0.44
CA SER A 240 7.23 8.06 -0.21
C SER A 240 8.06 9.07 0.58
N THR A 241 9.27 9.37 0.12
CA THR A 241 10.13 10.39 0.73
C THR A 241 9.48 11.77 0.70
N ILE A 242 8.66 12.02 -0.33
CA ILE A 242 7.95 13.26 -0.59
C ILE A 242 6.86 13.49 0.46
N GLU A 243 5.96 12.51 0.64
CA GLU A 243 4.90 12.60 1.64
C GLU A 243 5.47 12.72 3.05
N ARG A 244 6.50 11.93 3.39
CA ARG A 244 7.18 12.03 4.70
C ARG A 244 7.80 13.41 4.93
N ARG A 245 8.37 14.02 3.88
CA ARG A 245 8.93 15.37 3.97
C ARG A 245 7.85 16.42 4.17
N LEU A 246 6.74 16.34 3.43
CA LEU A 246 5.61 17.26 3.60
C LEU A 246 4.99 17.12 4.99
N GLU A 247 4.75 15.89 5.44
CA GLU A 247 4.20 15.62 6.76
C GLU A 247 5.10 16.17 7.88
N LYS A 248 6.42 15.99 7.79
CA LYS A 248 7.36 16.56 8.75
C LYS A 248 7.26 18.10 8.82
N ALA A 249 7.08 18.76 7.68
CA ALA A 249 6.93 20.22 7.63
C ALA A 249 5.58 20.65 8.21
N LEU A 250 4.48 19.98 7.86
CA LEU A 250 3.14 20.26 8.39
C LEU A 250 3.06 20.01 9.91
N ALA A 251 3.72 18.98 10.43
CA ALA A 251 3.74 18.66 11.85
C ALA A 251 4.37 19.76 12.71
N ALA A 252 5.22 20.61 12.14
CA ALA A 252 5.81 21.76 12.82
C ALA A 252 4.87 22.99 12.86
N CYS A 253 3.73 22.94 12.17
CA CYS A 253 2.81 24.06 12.04
C CYS A 253 1.53 23.81 12.85
N GLU A 254 1.20 24.69 13.79
CA GLU A 254 -0.01 24.56 14.62
C GLU A 254 -1.29 24.59 13.78
N TRP A 255 -1.35 25.42 12.74
CA TRP A 255 -2.52 25.52 11.85
C TRP A 255 -2.83 24.18 11.16
N ALA A 256 -1.84 23.31 10.94
CA ALA A 256 -2.00 22.07 10.20
C ALA A 256 -2.67 20.96 11.02
N HIS A 257 -3.21 21.26 12.20
CA HIS A 257 -4.00 20.31 12.99
C HIS A 257 -5.22 19.80 12.20
N GLY A 258 -5.71 18.61 12.56
CA GLY A 258 -6.89 17.99 11.95
C GLY A 258 -6.66 17.44 10.53
N ARG A 259 -5.41 17.41 10.07
CA ARG A 259 -5.04 16.77 8.80
C ARG A 259 -5.07 15.25 8.94
N GLU A 260 -5.50 14.58 7.89
CA GLU A 260 -5.47 13.12 7.78
C GLU A 260 -4.83 12.71 6.47
N TRP A 261 -3.93 11.74 6.52
CA TRP A 261 -3.36 11.11 5.33
C TRP A 261 -4.14 9.86 4.94
N ASN A 262 -4.14 9.50 3.65
CA ASN A 262 -4.69 8.25 3.11
C ASN A 262 -6.09 7.96 3.65
N HIS A 263 -6.97 8.96 3.60
CA HIS A 263 -8.30 8.90 4.18
C HIS A 263 -9.29 8.24 3.19
N PRO A 264 -9.92 7.10 3.55
CA PRO A 264 -10.94 6.50 2.71
C PRO A 264 -12.25 7.30 2.82
N TYR A 265 -12.61 7.97 1.73
CA TYR A 265 -13.82 8.77 1.60
C TYR A 265 -14.89 8.06 0.76
N GLN A 266 -16.15 8.20 1.16
CA GLN A 266 -17.30 7.72 0.40
C GLN A 266 -18.44 8.72 0.53
N SER A 267 -18.86 9.35 -0.57
CA SER A 267 -19.92 10.37 -0.56
C SER A 267 -21.25 9.82 -0.02
N HIS A 268 -21.67 8.64 -0.50
CA HIS A 268 -22.87 7.94 -0.05
C HIS A 268 -22.71 6.42 -0.19
N ALA A 269 -23.61 5.64 0.40
CA ALA A 269 -23.50 4.17 0.50
C ALA A 269 -23.32 3.43 -0.85
N LEU A 270 -23.82 4.02 -1.94
CA LEU A 270 -23.73 3.51 -3.31
C LEU A 270 -22.57 4.11 -4.13
N ALA A 271 -21.86 5.12 -3.61
CA ALA A 271 -20.74 5.73 -4.30
C ALA A 271 -19.50 4.84 -4.15
N ASN A 272 -18.63 4.88 -5.16
CA ASN A 272 -17.32 4.26 -5.06
C ASN A 272 -16.49 4.95 -3.97
N ARG A 273 -15.70 4.16 -3.24
CA ARG A 273 -14.77 4.71 -2.26
C ARG A 273 -13.57 5.32 -2.97
N ILE A 274 -13.08 6.41 -2.41
CA ILE A 274 -11.95 7.19 -2.92
C ILE A 274 -10.92 7.30 -1.78
N LEU A 275 -9.63 7.15 -2.07
CA LEU A 275 -8.58 7.34 -1.07
C LEU A 275 -7.95 8.73 -1.24
N LEU A 276 -8.16 9.63 -0.28
CA LEU A 276 -7.60 10.99 -0.30
C LEU A 276 -6.19 10.98 0.28
N ASP A 277 -5.19 11.46 -0.46
CA ASP A 277 -3.79 11.40 -0.02
C ASP A 277 -3.57 12.20 1.25
N LEU A 278 -3.96 13.48 1.27
CA LEU A 278 -3.94 14.34 2.44
C LEU A 278 -5.19 15.20 2.44
N CYS A 279 -5.90 15.30 3.58
CA CYS A 279 -7.11 16.11 3.65
C CYS A 279 -7.33 16.82 4.99
N TRP A 280 -8.11 17.88 4.92
CA TRP A 280 -8.77 18.55 6.04
C TRP A 280 -10.28 18.48 5.80
N LEU A 281 -10.94 17.51 6.42
CA LEU A 281 -12.36 17.23 6.17
C LEU A 281 -13.29 18.42 6.52
N PRO A 282 -13.14 19.11 7.67
CA PRO A 282 -14.00 20.24 8.00
C PRO A 282 -13.88 21.40 7.00
N GLU A 283 -12.68 21.65 6.51
CA GLU A 283 -12.36 22.73 5.56
C GLU A 283 -12.59 22.31 4.10
N ARG A 284 -13.01 21.06 3.86
CA ARG A 284 -13.20 20.46 2.55
C ARG A 284 -11.99 20.69 1.63
N CYS A 285 -10.79 20.46 2.17
CA CYS A 285 -9.55 20.56 1.42
C CYS A 285 -8.98 19.16 1.21
N VAL A 286 -8.70 18.80 -0.03
CA VAL A 286 -7.92 17.64 -0.43
C VAL A 286 -6.63 18.13 -1.06
N VAL A 287 -5.53 17.49 -0.72
CA VAL A 287 -4.22 17.70 -1.32
C VAL A 287 -3.81 16.37 -1.93
N GLU A 288 -3.52 16.36 -3.24
CA GLU A 288 -2.99 15.20 -3.96
C GLU A 288 -1.53 15.45 -4.34
N ILE A 289 -0.69 14.43 -4.17
CA ILE A 289 0.72 14.51 -4.54
C ILE A 289 0.96 13.67 -5.80
N ASP A 290 1.07 14.35 -6.94
CA ASP A 290 1.25 13.71 -8.23
C ASP A 290 2.72 13.32 -8.45
N GLY A 291 2.99 12.02 -8.41
CA GLY A 291 4.25 11.42 -8.86
C GLY A 291 4.28 11.04 -10.36
N PRO A 292 5.46 10.86 -10.97
CA PRO A 292 5.61 10.34 -12.35
C PRO A 292 4.82 9.05 -12.63
N GLU A 293 4.64 8.21 -11.60
CA GLU A 293 3.93 6.94 -11.57
C GLU A 293 2.41 7.05 -11.78
N HIS A 294 1.84 8.26 -11.68
CA HIS A 294 0.42 8.55 -11.92
C HIS A 294 0.10 8.86 -13.40
N ARG A 295 1.11 8.93 -14.29
CA ARG A 295 0.92 9.27 -15.71
C ARG A 295 0.43 8.12 -16.60
N ASP A 296 -0.26 7.14 -16.03
CA ASP A 296 -0.79 6.00 -16.78
C ASP A 296 -2.10 6.39 -17.49
N PRO A 297 -2.17 6.33 -18.84
CA PRO A 297 -3.39 6.65 -19.59
C PRO A 297 -4.61 5.82 -19.16
N ALA A 298 -4.41 4.63 -18.60
CA ALA A 298 -5.49 3.76 -18.12
C ALA A 298 -6.27 4.32 -16.90
N ARG A 299 -5.79 5.40 -16.26
CA ARG A 299 -6.40 5.99 -15.06
C ARG A 299 -7.19 7.28 -15.30
N PHE A 300 -7.10 7.85 -16.48
CA PHE A 300 -7.54 9.23 -16.73
C PHE A 300 -9.04 9.46 -16.47
N GLU A 301 -9.91 8.52 -16.83
CA GLU A 301 -11.37 8.68 -16.62
C GLU A 301 -11.81 8.36 -15.19
N ALA A 302 -11.14 7.43 -14.49
CA ALA A 302 -11.41 7.14 -13.08
C ALA A 302 -11.03 8.34 -12.21
N ASP A 303 -9.87 8.94 -12.48
CA ASP A 303 -9.40 10.14 -11.79
C ASP A 303 -10.33 11.33 -12.05
N ARG A 304 -10.83 11.51 -13.29
CA ARG A 304 -11.82 12.56 -13.57
C ARG A 304 -13.13 12.36 -12.81
N ARG A 305 -13.65 11.14 -12.71
CA ARG A 305 -14.89 10.87 -11.96
C ARG A 305 -14.71 11.14 -10.47
N ARG A 306 -13.55 10.75 -9.93
CA ARG A 306 -13.13 11.06 -8.57
C ARG A 306 -13.11 12.56 -8.32
N ASP A 307 -12.47 13.33 -9.21
CA ASP A 307 -12.39 14.79 -9.09
C ASP A 307 -13.75 15.46 -9.14
N VAL A 308 -14.62 15.05 -10.08
CA VAL A 308 -15.99 15.57 -10.18
C VAL A 308 -16.79 15.25 -8.92
N GLN A 309 -16.69 14.02 -8.40
CA GLN A 309 -17.39 13.64 -7.18
C GLN A 309 -16.95 14.49 -5.99
N LEU A 310 -15.63 14.65 -5.79
CA LEU A 310 -15.10 15.49 -4.72
C LEU A 310 -15.56 16.94 -4.82
N GLN A 311 -15.59 17.50 -6.04
CA GLN A 311 -16.13 18.84 -6.27
C GLN A 311 -17.62 18.95 -5.94
N LEU A 312 -18.44 17.97 -6.32
CA LEU A 312 -19.86 17.92 -5.97
C LEU A 312 -20.09 17.83 -4.46
N ASP A 313 -19.21 17.11 -3.76
CA ASP A 313 -19.20 17.02 -2.30
C ASP A 313 -18.63 18.31 -1.64
N GLY A 314 -18.19 19.28 -2.45
CA GLY A 314 -17.72 20.60 -2.05
C GLY A 314 -16.26 20.66 -1.62
N PHE A 315 -15.47 19.62 -1.94
CA PHE A 315 -14.04 19.63 -1.76
C PHE A 315 -13.34 20.47 -2.82
N ALA A 316 -12.32 21.21 -2.37
CA ALA A 316 -11.29 21.74 -3.25
C ALA A 316 -10.10 20.78 -3.27
N VAL A 317 -9.64 20.43 -4.46
CA VAL A 317 -8.47 19.56 -4.67
C VAL A 317 -7.27 20.41 -5.08
N LEU A 318 -6.24 20.44 -4.24
CA LEU A 318 -4.95 21.08 -4.50
C LEU A 318 -3.96 20.00 -4.95
N ARG A 319 -3.40 20.14 -6.16
CA ARG A 319 -2.43 19.18 -6.70
C ARG A 319 -1.02 19.75 -6.63
N PHE A 320 -0.08 18.97 -6.11
CA PHE A 320 1.35 19.29 -6.11
C PHE A 320 2.15 18.14 -6.69
N THR A 321 3.17 18.46 -7.48
CA THR A 321 4.09 17.46 -8.01
C THR A 321 5.17 17.09 -7.00
N ASN A 322 5.75 15.89 -7.14
CA ASN A 322 6.93 15.48 -6.36
C ASN A 322 8.07 16.51 -6.44
N ASP A 323 8.26 17.14 -7.59
CA ASP A 323 9.30 18.15 -7.81
C ASP A 323 9.04 19.44 -7.02
N GLN A 324 7.78 19.88 -6.92
CA GLN A 324 7.43 21.07 -6.13
C GLN A 324 7.74 20.86 -4.65
N VAL A 325 7.33 19.72 -4.09
CA VAL A 325 7.59 19.38 -2.68
C VAL A 325 9.09 19.17 -2.43
N SER A 326 9.80 18.55 -3.37
CA SER A 326 11.25 18.34 -3.27
C SER A 326 12.03 19.65 -3.29
N SER A 327 11.63 20.58 -4.15
CA SER A 327 12.33 21.84 -4.39
C SER A 327 12.04 22.86 -3.28
N ASP A 328 10.76 23.05 -2.93
CA ASP A 328 10.35 24.05 -1.94
C ASP A 328 9.09 23.58 -1.18
N VAL A 329 9.30 22.70 -0.20
CA VAL A 329 8.23 22.23 0.70
C VAL A 329 7.57 23.37 1.47
N GLU A 330 8.29 24.45 1.78
CA GLU A 330 7.74 25.57 2.54
C GLU A 330 6.74 26.37 1.69
N ALA A 331 7.00 26.55 0.39
CA ALA A 331 6.04 27.17 -0.51
C ALA A 331 4.74 26.36 -0.63
N VAL A 332 4.86 25.02 -0.70
CA VAL A 332 3.70 24.11 -0.70
C VAL A 332 2.90 24.27 0.59
N VAL A 333 3.56 24.21 1.75
CA VAL A 333 2.95 24.40 3.08
C VAL A 333 2.23 25.75 3.17
N ARG A 334 2.86 26.85 2.73
CA ARG A 334 2.23 28.20 2.70
C ARG A 334 1.01 28.28 1.79
N GLN A 335 0.98 27.53 0.69
CA GLN A 335 -0.18 27.49 -0.20
C GLN A 335 -1.36 26.75 0.44
N ILE A 336 -1.07 25.61 1.09
CA ILE A 336 -2.07 24.84 1.83
C ILE A 336 -2.61 25.68 3.00
N GLU A 337 -1.73 26.31 3.79
CA GLU A 337 -2.11 27.17 4.91
C GLU A 337 -3.09 28.26 4.52
N ARG A 338 -2.78 29.00 3.44
CA ARG A 338 -3.64 30.08 2.94
C ARG A 338 -5.05 29.57 2.61
N PHE A 339 -5.15 28.38 2.03
CA PHE A 339 -6.44 27.78 1.70
C PHE A 339 -7.20 27.34 2.94
N VAL A 340 -6.59 26.51 3.79
CA VAL A 340 -7.20 25.93 5.00
C VAL A 340 -7.63 27.02 5.97
N THR A 341 -6.74 27.97 6.28
CA THR A 341 -7.05 29.09 7.18
C THR A 341 -8.10 30.02 6.60
N GLY A 342 -8.11 30.24 5.28
CA GLY A 342 -9.18 31.02 4.66
C GLY A 342 -10.55 30.34 4.77
N ARG A 343 -10.62 29.01 4.60
CA ARG A 343 -11.85 28.24 4.81
C ARG A 343 -12.34 28.33 6.25
N ARG A 344 -11.45 28.23 7.24
CA ARG A 344 -11.78 28.39 8.67
C ARG A 344 -12.34 29.78 9.00
N ASN A 345 -11.82 30.81 8.34
CA ASN A 345 -12.22 32.19 8.56
C ASN A 345 -13.44 32.62 7.72
N GLY A 346 -14.04 31.71 6.93
CA GLY A 346 -15.17 32.01 6.06
C GLY A 346 -14.83 32.90 4.86
N THR A 347 -13.55 33.16 4.56
CA THR A 347 -13.14 34.08 3.48
C THR A 347 -13.24 33.47 2.09
N PHE A 348 -13.58 32.17 1.98
CA PHE A 348 -13.81 31.45 0.72
C PHE A 348 -15.27 31.03 0.50
N GLU A 349 -16.22 31.46 1.35
CA GLU A 349 -17.65 31.26 1.05
C GLU A 349 -18.09 32.22 -0.06
N GLY A 350 -18.15 31.70 -1.28
CA GLY A 350 -18.84 32.33 -2.40
C GLY A 350 -20.35 32.31 -2.17
N THR A 351 -20.98 33.46 -2.43
CA THR A 351 -22.43 33.72 -2.44
C THR A 351 -23.26 32.54 -2.95
N PRO A 352 -24.41 32.21 -2.31
CA PRO A 352 -25.35 31.24 -2.87
C PRO A 352 -25.80 31.73 -4.25
N HIS A 353 -25.66 30.88 -5.26
CA HIS A 353 -26.38 31.05 -6.51
C HIS A 353 -27.83 30.65 -6.25
N ASP A 354 -28.69 31.65 -6.05
CA ASP A 354 -30.16 31.54 -6.18
C ASP A 354 -30.57 31.24 -7.62
#